data_AF-A0A929ALK8-F1
#
_entry.id   AF-A0A929ALK8-F1
#
_cell.length_a   1.000
_cell.length_b   1.000
_cell.length_c   1.000
_cell.angle_alpha   90.00
_cell.angle_beta   90.00
_cell.angle_gamma   90.00
#
_symmetry.space_group_name_H-M   'P 1'
#
loop_
_entity.id
_entity.type
_entity.pdbx_description
1 polymer ?
#
loop_
_entity_poly.entity_id
_entity_poly.type
_entity_poly.pdbx_seq_one_letter_code
_entity_poly.pdbx_strand_id
1 'polypeptide(L)'
;MKRISVLALSLSLWGWGYEVAIAAQPSLGSSFREWCLQRTDLSASSRKTVEVLLKKAGTSNCSQADEILSSLTELNLNFNQITDVSPLSSLSNLTELNLGGNQITDVSPLSGLTNLTELELKNNPIAQPTCPVSPSNVCFF
;
A
#
# COMPACT_ATOMS: atom_id res chain seq x y z
N MET A 1 -11.32 19.02 14.94
CA MET A 1 -9.94 19.05 15.46
C MET A 1 -9.30 17.68 15.32
N LYS A 2 -8.45 17.50 14.31
CA LYS A 2 -7.19 16.76 14.32
C LYS A 2 -6.41 17.28 13.11
N ARG A 3 -5.15 17.63 13.35
CA ARG A 3 -4.33 18.52 12.54
C ARG A 3 -3.79 17.78 11.32
N ILE A 4 -4.03 18.32 10.13
CA ILE A 4 -3.23 17.97 8.94
C ILE A 4 -2.04 18.92 9.00
N SER A 5 -0.87 18.40 9.39
CA SER A 5 0.38 19.13 9.31
C SER A 5 0.85 19.14 7.86
N VAL A 6 0.54 20.21 7.13
CA VAL A 6 1.27 20.55 5.89
C VAL A 6 2.28 21.61 6.27
N LEU A 7 3.55 21.21 6.42
CA LEU A 7 4.66 22.14 6.49
C LEU A 7 4.86 22.76 5.11
N ALA A 8 4.59 24.05 5.00
CA ALA A 8 4.87 24.86 3.84
C ALA A 8 6.37 25.03 3.64
N LEU A 9 6.84 24.93 2.39
CA LEU A 9 8.13 25.46 1.96
C LEU A 9 7.89 26.47 0.83
N SER A 10 7.95 27.75 1.25
CA SER A 10 8.26 28.99 0.51
C SER A 10 7.78 29.14 -0.94
N LEU A 11 6.80 30.04 -1.13
CA LEU A 11 6.56 30.73 -2.40
C LEU A 11 7.78 31.59 -2.75
N SER A 12 8.37 31.35 -3.92
CA SER A 12 8.94 32.43 -4.72
C SER A 12 8.14 32.48 -6.02
N LEU A 13 7.29 33.51 -6.12
CA LEU A 13 6.77 33.93 -7.41
C LEU A 13 7.97 34.45 -8.20
N TRP A 14 8.20 33.93 -9.41
CA TRP A 14 8.51 34.64 -10.65
C TRP A 14 8.46 33.62 -11.81
N GLY A 15 7.52 33.85 -12.74
CA GLY A 15 7.68 33.64 -14.19
C GLY A 15 8.06 32.27 -14.76
N TRP A 16 7.05 31.63 -15.38
CA TRP A 16 7.12 30.70 -16.53
C TRP A 16 7.38 29.21 -16.25
N GLY A 17 6.32 28.41 -16.45
CA GLY A 17 6.42 27.12 -17.14
C GLY A 17 6.47 25.86 -16.27
N TYR A 18 5.29 25.25 -16.07
CA TYR A 18 5.09 23.88 -15.59
C TYR A 18 5.76 23.55 -14.26
N GLU A 19 5.05 23.85 -13.16
CA GLU A 19 5.17 23.04 -11.96
C GLU A 19 4.86 21.60 -12.37
N VAL A 20 5.90 20.77 -12.48
CA VAL A 20 5.73 19.33 -12.35
C VAL A 20 5.24 19.15 -10.93
N ALA A 21 3.93 19.12 -10.74
CA ALA A 21 3.33 18.61 -9.52
C ALA A 21 3.84 17.18 -9.40
N ILE A 22 4.94 17.00 -8.67
CA ILE A 22 5.30 15.70 -8.14
C ILE A 22 4.14 15.41 -7.21
N ALA A 23 3.14 14.69 -7.71
CA ALA A 23 2.04 14.23 -6.91
C ALA A 23 2.68 13.40 -5.78
N ALA A 24 2.72 13.98 -4.59
CA ALA A 24 3.23 13.30 -3.43
C ALA A 24 2.30 12.09 -3.21
N GLN A 25 2.85 10.88 -3.31
CA GLN A 25 2.10 9.67 -3.00
C GLN A 25 1.58 9.76 -1.55
N PRO A 26 0.44 9.11 -1.23
CA PRO A 26 0.02 8.97 0.15
C PRO A 26 1.15 8.42 1.02
N SER A 27 1.27 8.96 2.24
CA SER A 27 2.28 8.50 3.19
C SER A 27 1.99 7.09 3.68
N LEU A 28 3.02 6.40 4.15
CA LEU A 28 2.86 5.13 4.89
C LEU A 28 1.87 5.33 6.04
N GLY A 29 0.88 4.43 6.15
CA GLY A 29 -0.20 4.51 7.12
C GLY A 29 -1.45 5.27 6.66
N SER A 30 -1.44 5.88 5.46
CA SER A 30 -2.67 6.37 4.83
C SER A 30 -3.65 5.22 4.58
N SER A 31 -4.94 5.51 4.77
CA SER A 31 -6.05 4.58 4.53
C SER A 31 -6.09 4.12 3.07
N PHE A 32 -6.64 2.94 2.81
CA PHE A 32 -6.85 2.48 1.44
C PHE A 32 -7.74 3.45 0.66
N ARG A 33 -8.72 4.07 1.33
CA ARG A 33 -9.56 5.12 0.74
C ARG A 33 -8.73 6.26 0.15
N GLU A 34 -7.71 6.75 0.86
CA GLU A 34 -6.82 7.83 0.39
C GLU A 34 -6.02 7.39 -0.83
N TRP A 35 -5.44 6.18 -0.81
CA TRP A 35 -4.76 5.59 -1.96
C TRP A 35 -5.68 5.49 -3.18
N CYS A 36 -6.92 5.03 -2.97
CA CYS A 36 -7.89 4.87 -4.04
C CYS A 36 -8.36 6.21 -4.65
N LEU A 37 -8.57 7.23 -3.82
CA LEU A 37 -9.00 8.55 -4.29
C LEU A 37 -7.92 9.25 -5.13
N GLN A 38 -6.64 8.98 -4.84
CA GLN A 38 -5.50 9.55 -5.56
C GLN A 38 -5.00 8.68 -6.72
N ARG A 39 -5.71 7.59 -7.07
CA ARG A 39 -5.22 6.55 -8.00
C ARG A 39 -4.74 7.05 -9.37
N THR A 40 -5.26 8.18 -9.85
CA THR A 40 -4.84 8.76 -11.15
C THR A 40 -3.42 9.31 -11.08
N ASP A 41 -3.00 9.77 -9.91
CA ASP A 41 -1.76 10.50 -9.72
C ASP A 41 -0.64 9.60 -9.18
N LEU A 42 -0.98 8.35 -8.86
CA LEU A 42 -0.03 7.33 -8.38
C LEU A 42 0.97 6.90 -9.46
N SER A 43 2.11 6.38 -9.00
CA SER A 43 2.99 5.58 -9.83
C SER A 43 2.25 4.36 -10.41
N ALA A 44 2.73 3.83 -11.53
CA ALA A 44 2.11 2.65 -12.16
C ALA A 44 2.08 1.43 -11.22
N SER A 45 3.12 1.24 -10.40
CA SER A 45 3.19 0.13 -9.44
C SER A 45 2.18 0.29 -8.30
N SER A 46 2.05 1.47 -7.69
CA SER A 46 1.07 1.68 -6.62
C SER A 46 -0.36 1.63 -7.15
N ARG A 47 -0.60 2.20 -8.34
CA ARG A 47 -1.91 2.14 -9.02
C ARG A 47 -2.32 0.70 -9.28
N LYS A 48 -1.39 -0.14 -9.73
CA LYS A 48 -1.65 -1.57 -9.95
C LYS A 48 -2.16 -2.25 -8.68
N THR A 49 -1.54 -2.00 -7.53
CA THR A 49 -1.98 -2.56 -6.25
C THR A 49 -3.37 -2.07 -5.86
N VAL A 50 -3.66 -0.77 -6.05
CA VAL A 50 -5.00 -0.21 -5.83
C VAL A 50 -6.05 -0.90 -6.73
N GLU A 51 -5.76 -1.09 -8.02
CA GLU A 51 -6.66 -1.77 -8.95
C GLU A 51 -6.94 -3.22 -8.54
N VAL A 52 -5.91 -3.94 -8.10
CA VAL A 52 -6.06 -5.31 -7.58
C VAL A 52 -6.95 -5.32 -6.34
N LEU A 53 -6.76 -4.39 -5.41
CA LEU A 53 -7.55 -4.28 -4.19
C LEU A 53 -9.01 -3.91 -4.46
N LEU A 54 -9.28 -3.01 -5.41
CA LEU A 54 -10.64 -2.72 -5.86
C LEU A 54 -11.33 -3.95 -6.47
N LYS A 55 -10.60 -4.73 -7.28
CA LYS A 55 -11.11 -6.00 -7.81
C LYS A 55 -11.42 -7.00 -6.70
N LYS A 56 -10.58 -7.08 -5.67
CA LYS A 56 -10.79 -7.95 -4.50
C LYS A 56 -11.99 -7.53 -3.66
N ALA A 57 -12.18 -6.22 -3.47
CA ALA A 57 -13.34 -5.67 -2.80
C ALA A 57 -14.63 -5.76 -3.64
N GLY A 58 -14.53 -6.04 -4.95
CA GLY A 58 -15.69 -6.15 -5.84
C GLY A 58 -16.40 -4.82 -6.10
N THR A 59 -15.72 -3.69 -5.91
CA THR A 59 -16.30 -2.35 -6.06
C THR A 59 -15.28 -1.35 -6.57
N SER A 60 -15.76 -0.30 -7.24
CA SER A 60 -14.96 0.86 -7.66
C SER A 60 -15.11 2.05 -6.71
N ASN A 61 -15.99 1.96 -5.70
CA ASN A 61 -16.21 2.98 -4.69
C ASN A 61 -15.11 2.90 -3.61
N CYS A 62 -14.28 3.93 -3.51
CA CYS A 62 -13.14 3.95 -2.59
C CYS A 62 -13.53 3.83 -1.12
N SER A 63 -14.65 4.45 -0.70
CA SER A 63 -15.10 4.35 0.69
C SER A 63 -15.58 2.93 1.01
N GLN A 64 -16.40 2.35 0.11
CA GLN A 64 -16.89 0.99 0.28
C GLN A 64 -15.75 -0.04 0.26
N ALA A 65 -14.78 0.13 -0.63
CA ALA A 65 -13.62 -0.74 -0.70
C ALA A 65 -12.78 -0.67 0.58
N ASP A 66 -12.57 0.53 1.14
CA ASP A 66 -11.85 0.73 2.39
C ASP A 66 -12.54 0.05 3.58
N GLU A 67 -13.86 0.16 3.68
CA GLU A 67 -14.66 -0.54 4.70
C GLU A 67 -14.53 -2.06 4.58
N ILE A 68 -14.67 -2.60 3.36
CA ILE A 68 -14.54 -4.04 3.10
C ILE A 68 -13.13 -4.52 3.47
N LEU A 69 -12.10 -3.91 2.89
CA LEU A 69 -10.71 -4.35 3.04
C LEU A 69 -10.22 -4.21 4.47
N SER A 70 -10.60 -3.14 5.17
CA SER A 70 -10.21 -2.92 6.57
C SER A 70 -10.89 -3.90 7.54
N SER A 71 -11.97 -4.57 7.11
CA SER A 71 -12.65 -5.60 7.92
C SER A 71 -12.11 -7.01 7.72
N LEU A 72 -11.23 -7.22 6.73
CA LEU A 72 -10.68 -8.55 6.44
C LEU A 72 -9.65 -8.97 7.49
N THR A 73 -9.69 -10.26 7.83
CA THR A 73 -8.62 -10.96 8.57
C THR A 73 -7.69 -11.71 7.63
N GLU A 74 -8.18 -12.12 6.47
CA GLU A 74 -7.42 -12.89 5.49
C GLU A 74 -7.50 -12.21 4.12
N LEU A 75 -6.36 -12.07 3.44
CA LEU A 75 -6.29 -11.48 2.12
C LEU A 75 -5.33 -12.23 1.20
N ASN A 76 -5.88 -12.75 0.08
CA ASN A 76 -5.11 -13.45 -0.94
C ASN A 76 -4.91 -12.61 -2.20
N LEU A 77 -3.66 -12.24 -2.46
CA LEU A 77 -3.17 -11.44 -3.58
C LEU A 77 -2.11 -12.18 -4.41
N ASN A 78 -2.10 -13.51 -4.39
CA ASN A 78 -1.14 -14.29 -5.18
C ASN A 78 -1.27 -14.01 -6.69
N PHE A 79 -0.14 -13.99 -7.40
CA PHE A 79 -0.07 -13.88 -8.86
C PHE A 79 -0.76 -12.64 -9.46
N ASN A 80 -0.55 -11.45 -8.87
CA ASN A 80 -1.16 -10.20 -9.34
C ASN A 80 -0.18 -9.19 -9.96
N GLN A 81 1.10 -9.57 -10.12
CA GLN A 81 2.16 -8.69 -10.62
C GLN A 81 2.30 -7.42 -9.77
N ILE A 82 2.08 -7.54 -8.47
CA ILE A 82 2.25 -6.44 -7.50
C ILE A 82 3.74 -6.15 -7.33
N THR A 83 4.11 -4.88 -7.39
CA THR A 83 5.49 -4.43 -7.10
C THR A 83 5.54 -3.58 -5.83
N ASP A 84 4.56 -2.70 -5.63
CA ASP A 84 4.48 -1.80 -4.48
C ASP A 84 3.33 -2.21 -3.54
N VAL A 85 3.66 -2.53 -2.30
CA VAL A 85 2.72 -2.98 -1.28
C VAL A 85 2.25 -1.85 -0.34
N SER A 86 2.69 -0.61 -0.54
CA SER A 86 2.30 0.54 0.29
C SER A 86 0.79 0.74 0.47
N PRO A 87 -0.07 0.51 -0.55
CA PRO A 87 -1.51 0.59 -0.40
C PRO A 87 -2.14 -0.41 0.58
N LEU A 88 -1.39 -1.41 1.05
CA LEU A 88 -1.82 -2.39 2.07
C LEU A 88 -1.54 -1.93 3.50
N SER A 89 -0.73 -0.88 3.69
CA SER A 89 -0.12 -0.52 4.98
C SER A 89 -1.13 -0.21 6.11
N SER A 90 -2.37 0.15 5.79
CA SER A 90 -3.43 0.45 6.77
C SER A 90 -4.35 -0.73 7.10
N LEU A 91 -4.20 -1.89 6.44
CA LEU A 91 -5.08 -3.05 6.62
C LEU A 91 -4.72 -3.85 7.89
N SER A 92 -4.67 -3.17 9.04
CA SER A 92 -4.10 -3.69 10.28
C SER A 92 -4.86 -4.86 10.92
N ASN A 93 -6.07 -5.16 10.46
CA ASN A 93 -6.86 -6.30 10.94
C ASN A 93 -6.45 -7.64 10.31
N LEU A 94 -5.58 -7.62 9.29
CA LEU A 94 -5.09 -8.83 8.66
C LEU A 94 -4.26 -9.68 9.64
N THR A 95 -4.62 -10.95 9.73
CA THR A 95 -3.86 -12.02 10.38
C THR A 95 -3.14 -12.89 9.36
N GLU A 96 -3.68 -13.00 8.13
CA GLU A 96 -3.05 -13.75 7.04
C GLU A 96 -3.01 -12.93 5.74
N LEU A 97 -1.82 -12.83 5.14
CA LEU A 97 -1.61 -12.12 3.88
C LEU A 97 -0.78 -12.97 2.91
N ASN A 98 -1.39 -13.32 1.78
CA ASN A 98 -0.78 -14.10 0.72
C ASN A 98 -0.37 -13.19 -0.45
N LEU A 99 0.94 -13.02 -0.66
CA LEU A 99 1.55 -12.18 -1.70
C LEU A 99 2.51 -12.97 -2.61
N GLY A 100 2.42 -14.30 -2.61
CA GLY A 100 3.28 -15.16 -3.42
C GLY A 100 3.10 -14.97 -4.94
N GLY A 101 4.19 -15.11 -5.69
CA GLY A 101 4.19 -15.00 -7.15
C GLY A 101 3.94 -13.58 -7.67
N ASN A 102 4.45 -12.57 -6.97
CA ASN A 102 4.38 -11.17 -7.39
C ASN A 102 5.78 -10.66 -7.82
N GLN A 103 5.97 -9.35 -7.92
CA GLN A 103 7.21 -8.69 -8.33
C GLN A 103 7.72 -7.76 -7.22
N ILE A 104 7.50 -8.14 -5.97
CA ILE A 104 7.82 -7.34 -4.79
C ILE A 104 9.32 -7.42 -4.53
N THR A 105 9.95 -6.26 -4.29
CA THR A 105 11.37 -6.16 -3.95
C THR A 105 11.58 -5.59 -2.54
N ASP A 106 10.62 -4.83 -2.03
CA ASP A 106 10.60 -4.25 -0.69
C ASP A 106 9.25 -4.49 -0.01
N VAL A 107 9.29 -5.02 1.21
CA VAL A 107 8.14 -5.30 2.07
C VAL A 107 8.08 -4.41 3.31
N SER A 108 9.02 -3.47 3.46
CA SER A 108 9.05 -2.50 4.56
C SER A 108 7.73 -1.72 4.78
N PRO A 109 6.90 -1.43 3.76
CA PRO A 109 5.61 -0.78 3.96
C PRO A 109 4.60 -1.59 4.80
N LEU A 110 4.82 -2.90 4.96
CA LEU A 110 3.94 -3.79 5.71
C LEU A 110 4.24 -3.81 7.23
N SER A 111 5.22 -3.03 7.70
CA SER A 111 5.66 -3.03 9.10
C SER A 111 4.58 -2.66 10.12
N GLY A 112 3.52 -1.97 9.70
CA GLY A 112 2.35 -1.66 10.54
C GLY A 112 1.36 -2.82 10.72
N LEU A 113 1.49 -3.92 9.98
CA LEU A 113 0.56 -5.06 10.01
C LEU A 113 0.91 -6.03 11.15
N THR A 114 0.93 -5.52 12.39
CA THR A 114 1.43 -6.24 13.57
C THR A 114 0.58 -7.42 14.02
N ASN A 115 -0.62 -7.59 13.47
CA ASN A 115 -1.51 -8.71 13.76
C ASN A 115 -1.26 -9.93 12.85
N LEU A 116 -0.36 -9.82 11.86
CA LEU A 116 -0.04 -10.92 10.97
C LEU A 116 0.57 -12.10 11.76
N THR A 117 -0.03 -13.27 11.57
CA THR A 117 0.51 -14.56 11.98
C THR A 117 1.12 -15.32 10.80
N GLU A 118 0.71 -14.96 9.57
CA GLU A 118 1.23 -15.55 8.34
C GLU A 118 1.34 -14.51 7.21
N LEU A 119 2.54 -14.41 6.62
CA LEU A 119 2.85 -13.56 5.46
C LEU A 119 3.61 -14.38 4.41
N GLU A 120 2.92 -14.82 3.37
CA GLU A 120 3.48 -15.62 2.28
C GLU A 120 4.03 -14.73 1.15
N LEU A 121 5.33 -14.84 0.88
CA LEU A 121 6.10 -14.00 -0.03
C LEU A 121 6.88 -14.82 -1.08
N LYS A 122 6.74 -16.16 -1.11
CA LYS A 122 7.41 -17.03 -2.09
C LYS A 122 7.26 -16.53 -3.52
N ASN A 123 8.29 -16.74 -4.32
CA ASN A 123 8.30 -16.34 -5.74
C ASN A 123 8.14 -14.81 -5.93
N ASN A 124 8.81 -14.02 -5.09
CA ASN A 124 9.04 -12.60 -5.30
C ASN A 124 10.57 -12.32 -5.43
N PRO A 125 10.99 -11.31 -6.21
CA PRO A 125 12.40 -10.95 -6.38
C PRO A 125 12.97 -10.15 -5.17
N ILE A 126 12.74 -10.61 -3.94
CA ILE A 126 13.24 -9.95 -2.72
C ILE A 126 14.72 -10.32 -2.53
N ALA A 127 15.62 -9.37 -2.79
CA ALA A 127 17.06 -9.60 -2.74
C ALA A 127 17.61 -9.81 -1.31
N GLN A 128 16.98 -9.17 -0.32
CA GLN A 128 17.41 -9.21 1.08
C GLN A 128 16.17 -9.44 1.98
N PRO A 129 15.82 -10.71 2.26
CA PRO A 129 14.61 -11.02 3.01
C PRO A 129 14.75 -10.55 4.46
N THR A 130 14.05 -9.47 4.78
CA THR A 130 13.87 -8.97 6.15
C THR A 130 12.38 -8.96 6.42
N CYS A 131 11.94 -9.70 7.44
CA CYS A 131 10.53 -9.70 7.83
C CYS A 131 10.17 -8.32 8.41
N PRO A 132 9.19 -7.60 7.85
CA PRO A 132 8.84 -6.25 8.30
C PRO A 132 8.04 -6.26 9.61
N VAL A 133 7.60 -7.44 10.07
CA VAL A 133 6.80 -7.65 11.27
C VAL A 133 7.47 -8.65 12.22
N SER A 134 6.99 -8.71 13.46
CA SER A 134 7.53 -9.58 14.52
C SER A 134 6.45 -10.53 15.03
N PRO A 135 6.78 -11.79 15.35
CA PRO A 135 8.11 -12.42 15.21
C PRO A 135 8.48 -12.71 13.74
N SER A 136 9.77 -12.88 13.45
CA SER A 136 10.26 -13.02 12.07
C SER A 136 9.79 -14.29 11.35
N ASN A 137 9.34 -15.32 12.08
CA ASN A 137 8.78 -16.55 11.53
C ASN A 137 7.36 -16.38 10.95
N VAL A 138 6.77 -15.18 11.06
CA VAL A 138 5.54 -14.82 10.35
C VAL A 138 5.77 -14.77 8.84
N CYS A 139 6.98 -14.42 8.38
CA CYS A 139 7.29 -14.27 6.97
C CYS A 139 7.82 -15.55 6.33
N PHE A 140 7.22 -15.94 5.20
CA PHE A 140 7.64 -17.06 4.37
C PHE A 140 8.15 -16.54 3.03
N PHE A 141 9.47 -16.50 2.85
CA PHE A 141 10.12 -16.02 1.62
C PHE A 141 10.37 -17.14 0.61
#